data_AF-A0A3Q3W441-F1
#
_entry.id   AF-A0A3Q3W441-F1
#
_cell.length_a   1.000
_cell.length_b   1.000
_cell.length_c   1.000
_cell.angle_alpha   90.00
_cell.angle_beta   90.00
_cell.angle_gamma   90.00
#
_symmetry.space_group_name_H-M   'P 1'
#
loop_
_entity.id
_entity.type
_entity.pdbx_description
1 polymer ?
#
loop_
_entity_poly.entity_id
_entity_poly.type
_entity_poly.pdbx_seq_one_letter_code
_entity_poly.pdbx_strand_id
1 'polypeptide(L)'
;MSFFGLAAVNDIQSGSKSDSSLSTCKDLLFSVFAFPVGMFVVLLFWTIFAYDRELVYPATIDSFFPPWINHAMHTLVLPVLFGEVLVQPHIYPRTKHALAALGVVGVSYLIIIWVYLSVGIWVYPLLGHFSTSGLVGFFLFNMSVVTLLYVLGDKLNNHVW
;
A
#
# COMPACT_ATOMS: atom_id res chain seq x y z
N MET A 1 -3.34 9.63 4.00
CA MET A 1 -3.45 10.97 4.61
C MET A 1 -2.12 11.51 5.07
N SER A 2 -1.28 10.73 5.77
CA SER A 2 0.03 11.20 6.27
C SER A 2 0.98 11.71 5.17
N PHE A 3 1.01 11.06 3.99
CA PHE A 3 1.82 11.50 2.86
C PHE A 3 1.43 12.90 2.36
N PHE A 4 0.17 13.10 1.94
CA PHE A 4 -0.29 14.39 1.43
C PHE A 4 -0.23 15.52 2.48
N GLY A 5 -0.40 15.18 3.76
CA GLY A 5 -0.16 16.14 4.85
C GLY A 5 1.30 16.59 4.92
N LEU A 6 2.25 15.66 4.83
CA LEU A 6 3.68 15.97 4.82
C LEU A 6 4.11 16.71 3.54
N ALA A 7 3.54 16.36 2.38
CA ALA A 7 3.73 17.08 1.13
C ALA A 7 3.25 18.54 1.24
N ALA A 8 2.05 18.77 1.78
CA ALA A 8 1.53 20.13 1.98
C ALA A 8 2.41 20.95 2.94
N VAL A 9 2.91 20.35 4.02
CA VAL A 9 3.85 21.04 4.94
C VAL A 9 5.17 21.37 4.22
N ASN A 10 5.69 20.44 3.43
CA ASN A 10 6.92 20.63 2.66
C ASN A 10 6.77 21.77 1.64
N ASP A 11 5.64 21.84 0.93
CA ASP A 11 5.37 22.91 -0.05
C ASP A 11 5.24 24.29 0.60
N ILE A 12 4.62 24.37 1.79
CA ILE A 12 4.56 25.62 2.57
C ILE A 12 5.94 26.04 3.08
N GLN A 13 6.78 25.07 3.47
CA GLN A 13 8.10 25.33 4.05
C GLN A 13 9.19 25.58 3.01
N SER A 14 8.99 25.18 1.75
CA SER A 14 9.92 25.37 0.62
C SER A 14 10.37 26.83 0.38
N GLY A 15 9.71 27.82 1.01
CA GLY A 15 10.16 29.21 1.04
C GLY A 15 11.27 29.52 2.06
N SER A 16 11.63 28.58 2.94
CA SER A 16 12.60 28.75 4.03
C SER A 16 13.71 27.69 3.88
N LYS A 17 14.99 28.10 3.90
CA LYS A 17 16.19 27.33 3.48
C LYS A 17 16.55 26.03 4.25
N SER A 18 15.60 25.23 4.73
CA SER A 18 15.79 24.09 5.64
C SER A 18 15.16 22.76 5.13
N ASP A 19 15.11 22.53 3.82
CA ASP A 19 14.17 21.56 3.22
C ASP A 19 14.70 20.16 2.88
N SER A 20 15.93 19.77 3.25
CA SER A 20 16.48 18.49 2.79
C SER A 20 15.88 17.26 3.48
N SER A 21 15.50 17.35 4.76
CA SER A 21 15.00 16.19 5.51
C SER A 21 13.53 15.88 5.23
N LEU A 22 12.69 16.92 5.10
CA LEU A 22 11.26 16.76 4.81
C LEU A 22 11.01 16.28 3.40
N SER A 23 11.72 16.82 2.41
CA SER A 23 11.69 16.32 1.03
C SER A 23 12.15 14.85 0.94
N THR A 24 13.24 14.49 1.64
CA THR A 24 13.68 13.09 1.73
C THR A 24 12.63 12.20 2.38
N CYS A 25 11.97 12.66 3.45
CA CYS A 25 10.89 11.92 4.10
C CYS A 25 9.68 11.75 3.19
N LYS A 26 9.28 12.81 2.46
CA LYS A 26 8.22 12.78 1.45
C LYS A 26 8.51 11.70 0.41
N ASP A 27 9.71 11.72 -0.16
CA ASP A 27 10.12 10.79 -1.19
C ASP A 27 10.15 9.36 -0.68
N LEU A 28 10.71 9.11 0.49
CA LEU A 28 10.70 7.79 1.12
C LEU A 28 9.27 7.29 1.39
N LEU A 29 8.40 8.16 1.92
CA LEU A 29 7.01 7.80 2.18
C LEU A 29 6.25 7.44 0.90
N PHE A 30 6.48 8.19 -0.18
CA PHE A 30 5.86 7.88 -1.46
C PHE A 30 6.43 6.60 -2.08
N SER A 31 7.75 6.57 -2.28
CA SER A 31 8.43 5.56 -3.08
C SER A 31 8.42 4.19 -2.42
N VAL A 32 8.57 4.13 -1.09
CA VAL A 32 8.66 2.87 -0.35
C VAL A 32 7.30 2.37 0.09
N PHE A 33 6.37 3.26 0.45
CA PHE A 33 5.09 2.87 1.01
C PHE A 33 3.92 3.21 0.10
N ALA A 34 3.65 4.48 -0.18
CA ALA A 34 2.41 4.90 -0.82
C ALA A 34 2.23 4.25 -2.21
N PHE A 35 3.25 4.32 -3.06
CA PHE A 35 3.18 3.79 -4.42
C PHE A 35 3.08 2.26 -4.45
N PRO A 36 4.09 1.48 -3.98
CA PRO A 36 4.05 0.02 -4.14
C PRO A 36 2.95 -0.64 -3.31
N VAL A 37 2.70 -0.18 -2.07
CA VAL A 37 1.66 -0.77 -1.21
C VAL A 37 0.27 -0.34 -1.67
N GLY A 38 0.10 0.92 -2.08
CA GLY A 38 -1.19 1.40 -2.58
C GLY A 38 -1.59 0.71 -3.89
N MET A 39 -0.66 0.57 -4.84
CA MET A 39 -0.86 -0.24 -6.05
C MET A 39 -1.23 -1.68 -5.70
N PHE A 40 -0.50 -2.29 -4.76
CA PHE A 40 -0.73 -3.65 -4.31
C PHE A 40 -2.13 -3.85 -3.73
N VAL A 41 -2.56 -2.97 -2.82
CA VAL A 41 -3.89 -3.05 -2.19
C VAL A 41 -4.99 -2.97 -3.23
N VAL A 42 -4.91 -2.02 -4.17
CA VAL A 42 -5.89 -1.87 -5.26
C VAL A 42 -5.96 -3.14 -6.10
N LEU A 43 -4.80 -3.61 -6.59
CA LEU A 43 -4.74 -4.76 -7.48
C LEU A 43 -5.22 -6.03 -6.78
N LEU A 44 -4.75 -6.30 -5.56
CA LEU A 44 -5.13 -7.47 -4.80
C LEU A 44 -6.62 -7.44 -4.46
N PHE A 45 -7.12 -6.31 -3.96
CA PHE A 45 -8.53 -6.15 -3.59
C PHE A 45 -9.44 -6.43 -4.77
N TRP A 46 -9.26 -5.74 -5.91
CA TRP A 46 -10.15 -5.92 -7.06
C TRP A 46 -9.99 -7.28 -7.73
N THR A 47 -8.79 -7.88 -7.70
CA THR A 47 -8.59 -9.24 -8.21
C THR A 47 -9.41 -10.24 -7.40
N ILE A 48 -9.32 -10.19 -6.06
CA ILE A 48 -10.08 -11.10 -5.21
C ILE A 48 -11.57 -10.75 -5.27
N PHE A 49 -11.94 -9.47 -5.24
CA PHE A 49 -13.32 -9.02 -5.30
C PHE A 49 -14.03 -9.49 -6.58
N ALA A 50 -13.35 -9.43 -7.72
CA ALA A 50 -13.88 -9.90 -9.00
C ALA A 50 -14.00 -11.44 -9.06
N TYR A 51 -13.13 -12.16 -8.36
CA TYR A 51 -13.20 -13.62 -8.25
C TYR A 51 -14.33 -14.05 -7.31
N ASP A 52 -14.29 -13.60 -6.06
CA ASP A 52 -15.32 -13.77 -5.05
C ASP A 52 -15.19 -12.68 -3.98
N ARG A 53 -16.15 -11.74 -3.97
CA ARG A 53 -16.15 -10.62 -3.04
C ARG A 53 -16.28 -11.04 -1.58
N GLU A 54 -16.87 -12.19 -1.27
CA GLU A 54 -17.05 -12.62 0.12
C GLU A 54 -15.72 -12.90 0.83
N LEU A 55 -14.63 -13.07 0.06
CA LEU A 55 -13.30 -13.33 0.60
C LEU A 55 -12.61 -12.08 1.17
N VAL A 56 -13.02 -10.87 0.76
CA VAL A 56 -12.39 -9.60 1.14
C VAL A 56 -13.37 -8.48 1.51
N TYR A 57 -14.57 -8.49 0.93
CA TYR A 57 -15.60 -7.47 1.14
C TYR A 57 -17.02 -8.10 1.05
N PRO A 58 -17.42 -8.87 2.09
CA PRO A 58 -18.74 -9.51 2.19
C PRO A 58 -19.91 -8.57 1.90
N ALA A 59 -20.98 -9.07 1.29
CA ALA A 59 -22.18 -8.30 0.99
C ALA A 59 -22.83 -7.66 2.23
N THR A 60 -22.62 -8.24 3.42
CA THR A 60 -23.10 -7.66 4.69
C THR A 60 -22.53 -6.27 4.96
N ILE A 61 -21.34 -5.97 4.45
CA ILE A 61 -20.67 -4.67 4.60
C ILE A 61 -21.42 -3.57 3.84
N ASP A 62 -22.11 -3.88 2.74
CA ASP A 62 -22.86 -2.90 1.92
C ASP A 62 -23.98 -2.20 2.72
N SER A 63 -24.47 -2.85 3.80
CA SER A 63 -25.48 -2.27 4.70
C SER A 63 -24.94 -1.12 5.57
N PHE A 64 -23.62 -1.05 5.75
CA PHE A 64 -22.95 -0.03 6.56
C PHE A 64 -22.07 0.91 5.71
N PHE A 65 -21.47 0.40 4.63
CA PHE A 65 -20.62 1.14 3.71
C PHE A 65 -21.26 1.21 2.33
N PRO A 66 -21.79 2.38 1.94
CA PRO A 66 -22.27 2.60 0.58
C PRO A 66 -21.22 2.25 -0.48
N PRO A 67 -21.62 1.74 -1.67
CA PRO A 67 -20.69 1.31 -2.71
C PRO A 67 -19.69 2.38 -3.16
N TRP A 68 -20.04 3.66 -3.09
CA TRP A 68 -19.14 4.75 -3.46
C TRP A 68 -17.95 4.87 -2.49
N ILE A 69 -18.12 4.52 -1.21
CA ILE A 69 -17.02 4.50 -0.23
C ILE A 69 -16.04 3.38 -0.60
N ASN A 70 -16.54 2.23 -1.03
CA ASN A 70 -15.67 1.16 -1.52
C ASN A 70 -14.79 1.63 -2.69
N HIS A 71 -15.37 2.31 -3.68
CA HIS A 71 -14.60 2.90 -4.77
C HIS A 71 -13.65 4.02 -4.31
N ALA A 72 -14.05 4.86 -3.37
CA ALA A 72 -13.16 5.89 -2.81
C ALA A 72 -11.93 5.28 -2.12
N MET A 73 -12.10 4.15 -1.41
CA MET A 73 -11.01 3.49 -0.69
C MET A 73 -10.16 2.57 -1.57
N HIS A 74 -10.75 1.91 -2.56
CA HIS A 74 -10.07 0.85 -3.32
C HIS A 74 -9.89 1.15 -4.81
N THR A 75 -10.57 2.14 -5.39
CA THR A 75 -10.37 2.53 -6.81
C THR A 75 -9.59 3.84 -6.91
N LEU A 76 -10.01 4.88 -6.18
CA LEU A 76 -9.47 6.23 -6.31
C LEU A 76 -7.98 6.34 -5.94
N VAL A 77 -7.46 5.40 -5.15
CA VAL A 77 -6.04 5.32 -4.82
C VAL A 77 -5.18 5.23 -6.09
N LEU A 78 -5.58 4.45 -7.09
CA LEU A 78 -4.81 4.24 -8.32
C LEU A 78 -4.58 5.54 -9.13
N PRO A 79 -5.61 6.29 -9.55
CA PRO A 79 -5.41 7.54 -10.28
C PRO A 79 -4.67 8.59 -9.45
N VAL A 80 -4.82 8.59 -8.12
CA VAL A 80 -4.09 9.51 -7.23
C VAL A 80 -2.59 9.18 -7.23
N LEU A 81 -2.21 7.90 -7.15
CA LEU A 81 -0.80 7.49 -7.22
C LEU A 81 -0.17 7.82 -8.57
N PHE A 82 -0.88 7.55 -9.68
CA PHE A 82 -0.39 7.92 -11.01
C PHE A 82 -0.31 9.43 -11.18
N GLY A 83 -1.30 10.18 -10.66
CA GLY A 83 -1.26 11.64 -10.65
C GLY A 83 -0.02 12.18 -9.95
N GLU A 84 0.34 11.62 -8.79
CA GLU A 84 1.55 12.01 -8.06
C GLU A 84 2.83 11.74 -8.89
N VAL A 85 2.97 10.55 -9.47
CA VAL A 85 4.13 10.21 -10.34
C VAL A 85 4.26 11.19 -11.52
N LEU A 86 3.14 11.61 -12.11
CA LEU A 86 3.13 12.51 -13.26
C LEU A 86 3.42 13.98 -12.89
N VAL A 87 3.12 14.38 -11.65
CA VAL A 87 3.18 15.79 -11.22
C VAL A 87 4.41 16.08 -10.37
N GLN A 88 5.00 15.07 -9.72
CA GLN A 88 6.12 15.22 -8.79
C GLN A 88 7.23 14.19 -9.05
N PRO A 89 8.49 14.63 -9.23
CA PRO A 89 9.62 13.71 -9.22
C PRO A 89 9.87 13.22 -7.79
N HIS A 90 10.19 11.93 -7.66
CA HIS A 90 10.55 11.31 -6.38
C HIS A 90 11.90 10.58 -6.47
N ILE A 91 12.69 10.66 -5.40
CA ILE A 91 13.94 9.92 -5.31
C ILE A 91 13.70 8.56 -4.66
N TYR A 92 13.95 7.48 -5.42
CA TYR A 92 13.85 6.12 -4.91
C TYR A 92 15.14 5.72 -4.16
N PRO A 93 15.06 5.19 -2.94
CA PRO A 93 16.24 4.68 -2.24
C PRO A 93 16.75 3.38 -2.90
N ARG A 94 17.94 2.92 -2.49
CA ARG A 94 18.43 1.60 -2.96
C ARG A 94 17.43 0.52 -2.56
N THR A 95 17.13 -0.39 -3.49
CA THR A 95 16.12 -1.46 -3.32
C THR A 95 16.27 -2.23 -2.00
N LYS A 96 17.50 -2.52 -1.56
CA LYS A 96 17.75 -3.19 -0.27
C LYS A 96 17.20 -2.44 0.95
N HIS A 97 17.24 -1.11 0.96
CA HIS A 97 16.73 -0.29 2.06
C HIS A 97 15.20 -0.21 2.01
N ALA A 98 14.63 -0.07 0.82
CA ALA A 98 13.18 -0.15 0.62
C ALA A 98 12.63 -1.51 1.06
N LEU A 99 13.29 -2.60 0.67
CA LEU A 99 12.91 -3.96 1.07
C LEU A 99 13.04 -4.20 2.57
N ALA A 100 14.07 -3.67 3.23
CA ALA A 100 14.19 -3.75 4.68
C ALA A 100 13.01 -3.03 5.36
N ALA A 101 12.67 -1.82 4.91
CA ALA A 101 11.54 -1.05 5.45
C ALA A 101 10.19 -1.74 5.20
N LEU A 102 9.94 -2.23 3.99
CA LEU A 102 8.77 -3.03 3.64
C LEU A 102 8.71 -4.33 4.44
N GLY A 103 9.85 -4.97 4.68
CA GLY A 103 9.95 -6.17 5.51
C GLY A 103 9.55 -5.92 6.95
N VAL A 104 9.99 -4.81 7.55
CA VAL A 104 9.56 -4.41 8.90
C VAL A 104 8.05 -4.22 8.98
N VAL A 105 7.46 -3.55 7.99
CA VAL A 105 5.99 -3.36 7.90
C VAL A 105 5.27 -4.69 7.64
N GLY A 106 5.81 -5.56 6.79
CA GLY A 106 5.25 -6.87 6.51
C GLY A 106 5.25 -7.78 7.75
N VAL A 107 6.33 -7.74 8.54
CA VAL A 107 6.41 -8.48 9.81
C VAL A 107 5.47 -7.89 10.85
N SER A 108 5.37 -6.57 10.96
CA SER A 108 4.41 -5.96 11.90
C SER A 108 2.96 -6.27 11.53
N TYR A 109 2.66 -6.45 10.25
CA TYR A 109 1.35 -6.88 9.78
C TYR A 109 0.95 -8.29 10.24
N LEU A 110 1.90 -9.13 10.70
CA LEU A 110 1.58 -10.42 11.32
C LEU A 110 0.75 -10.29 12.60
N ILE A 111 0.55 -9.06 13.12
CA ILE A 111 -0.44 -8.76 14.16
C ILE A 111 -1.85 -9.28 13.83
N ILE A 112 -2.19 -9.47 12.55
CA ILE A 112 -3.49 -10.08 12.16
C ILE A 112 -3.66 -11.50 12.69
N ILE A 113 -2.55 -12.23 12.90
CA ILE A 113 -2.58 -13.57 13.52
C ILE A 113 -3.00 -13.43 14.98
N TRP A 114 -2.48 -12.43 15.70
CA TRP A 114 -2.90 -12.15 17.06
C TRP A 114 -4.38 -11.77 17.13
N VAL A 115 -4.90 -11.00 16.17
CA VAL A 115 -6.33 -10.69 16.08
C VAL A 115 -7.16 -11.98 15.94
N TYR A 116 -6.76 -12.89 15.04
CA TYR A 116 -7.43 -14.17 14.89
C TYR A 116 -7.38 -15.02 16.17
N LEU A 117 -6.22 -15.10 16.84
CA LEU A 117 -6.08 -15.84 18.09
C LEU A 117 -6.92 -15.24 19.23
N SER A 118 -7.20 -13.93 19.18
CA SER A 118 -7.95 -13.23 20.22
C SER A 118 -9.47 -13.28 20.02
N VAL A 119 -9.93 -13.16 18.76
CA VAL A 119 -11.36 -13.02 18.42
C VAL A 119 -11.93 -14.30 17.77
N GLY A 120 -11.07 -15.18 17.25
CA GLY A 120 -11.47 -16.39 16.53
C GLY A 120 -11.94 -16.14 15.10
N ILE A 121 -11.82 -14.91 14.60
CA ILE A 121 -12.28 -14.50 13.25
C ILE A 121 -11.11 -13.87 12.51
N TRP A 122 -10.91 -14.27 11.26
CA TRP A 122 -9.91 -13.66 10.39
C TRP A 122 -10.35 -12.27 9.94
N VAL A 123 -9.38 -11.33 9.89
CA VAL A 123 -9.61 -9.98 9.35
C VAL A 123 -10.17 -10.05 7.92
N TYR A 124 -9.70 -11.01 7.14
CA TYR A 124 -10.22 -11.32 5.80
C TYR A 124 -10.61 -12.80 5.74
N PRO A 125 -11.86 -13.15 5.35
CA PRO A 125 -12.29 -14.54 5.22
C PRO A 125 -11.36 -15.42 4.38
N LEU A 126 -10.75 -14.85 3.33
CA LEU A 126 -9.72 -15.50 2.50
C LEU A 126 -8.66 -16.24 3.32
N LEU A 127 -8.18 -15.66 4.42
CA LEU A 127 -7.10 -16.23 5.23
C LEU A 127 -7.50 -17.55 5.90
N GLY A 128 -8.79 -17.73 6.18
CA GLY A 128 -9.33 -18.96 6.77
C GLY A 128 -9.33 -20.15 5.83
N HIS A 129 -9.15 -19.93 4.52
CA HIS A 129 -9.07 -21.01 3.53
C HIS A 129 -7.67 -21.62 3.40
N PHE A 130 -6.65 -21.00 3.99
CA PHE A 130 -5.27 -21.48 3.89
C PHE A 130 -4.87 -22.35 5.08
N SER A 131 -4.08 -23.38 4.81
CA SER A 131 -3.28 -24.04 5.85
C SER A 131 -2.16 -23.11 6.33
N THR A 132 -1.47 -23.45 7.42
CA THR A 132 -0.33 -22.66 7.90
C THR A 132 0.77 -22.49 6.84
N SER A 133 1.10 -23.55 6.10
CA SER A 133 2.05 -23.46 4.99
C SER A 133 1.52 -22.62 3.82
N GLY A 134 0.21 -22.70 3.56
CA GLY A 134 -0.49 -21.86 2.60
C GLY A 134 -0.41 -20.39 2.95
N LEU A 135 -0.60 -20.02 4.22
CA LEU A 135 -0.48 -18.65 4.71
C LEU A 135 0.95 -18.12 4.53
N VAL A 136 1.97 -18.91 4.89
CA VAL A 136 3.37 -18.53 4.67
C VAL A 136 3.63 -18.29 3.18
N GLY A 137 3.20 -19.21 2.31
CA GLY A 137 3.31 -19.04 0.85
C GLY A 137 2.60 -17.79 0.35
N PHE A 138 1.39 -17.53 0.85
CA PHE A 138 0.61 -16.35 0.51
C PHE A 138 1.33 -15.05 0.91
N PHE A 139 1.86 -14.93 2.13
CA PHE A 139 2.60 -13.73 2.54
C PHE A 139 3.88 -13.53 1.71
N LEU A 140 4.64 -14.59 1.43
CA LEU A 140 5.84 -14.51 0.60
C LEU A 140 5.52 -14.08 -0.84
N PHE A 141 4.43 -14.62 -1.41
CA PHE A 141 3.94 -14.23 -2.73
C PHE A 141 3.58 -12.74 -2.77
N ASN A 142 2.79 -12.28 -1.81
CA ASN A 142 2.40 -10.87 -1.74
C ASN A 142 3.59 -9.93 -1.56
N MET A 143 4.58 -10.30 -0.72
CA MET A 143 5.82 -9.54 -0.58
C MET A 143 6.61 -9.47 -1.89
N SER A 144 6.59 -10.54 -2.69
CA SER A 144 7.20 -10.54 -4.02
C SER A 144 6.48 -9.59 -4.97
N VAL A 145 5.14 -9.57 -4.96
CA VAL A 145 4.34 -8.63 -5.78
C VAL A 145 4.60 -7.18 -5.38
N VAL A 146 4.61 -6.86 -4.09
CA VAL A 146 4.94 -5.49 -3.59
C VAL A 146 6.35 -5.07 -4.03
N THR A 147 7.31 -5.99 -3.99
CA THR A 147 8.68 -5.73 -4.47
C THR A 147 8.70 -5.41 -5.97
N LEU A 148 7.95 -6.14 -6.78
CA LEU A 148 7.85 -5.87 -8.22
C LEU A 148 7.21 -4.50 -8.49
N LEU A 149 6.18 -4.13 -7.71
CA LEU A 149 5.53 -2.83 -7.80
C LEU A 149 6.46 -1.68 -7.38
N TYR A 150 7.34 -1.89 -6.40
CA TYR A 150 8.38 -0.93 -6.05
C TYR A 150 9.33 -0.67 -7.22
N VAL A 151 9.83 -1.74 -7.85
CA VAL A 151 10.72 -1.64 -9.02
C VAL A 151 10.00 -1.00 -10.20
N LEU A 152 8.71 -1.29 -10.38
CA LEU A 152 7.88 -0.63 -11.38
C LEU A 152 7.78 0.88 -11.13
N GLY A 153 7.54 1.29 -9.89
CA GLY A 153 7.48 2.70 -9.50
C GLY A 153 8.77 3.46 -9.80
N ASP A 154 9.91 2.86 -9.44
CA ASP A 154 11.24 3.42 -9.73
C ASP A 154 11.44 3.60 -11.25
N LYS A 155 11.15 2.57 -12.05
CA LYS A 155 11.23 2.65 -13.51
C LYS A 155 10.29 3.69 -14.13
N LEU A 156 9.05 3.78 -13.64
CA LEU A 156 8.07 4.75 -14.12
C LEU A 156 8.52 6.17 -13.81
N ASN A 157 9.00 6.42 -12.58
CA ASN A 157 9.52 7.72 -12.18
C ASN A 157 10.70 8.16 -13.09
N ASN A 158 11.68 7.29 -13.30
CA ASN A 158 12.84 7.56 -14.17
C ASN A 158 12.49 7.67 -15.68
N HIS A 159 11.29 7.25 -16.08
CA HIS A 159 10.82 7.40 -17.44
C HIS A 159 10.11 8.74 -17.67
N VAL A 160 9.43 9.24 -16.63
CA VAL A 160 8.71 10.53 -16.67
C VAL A 160 9.64 11.71 -16.39
N TRP A 161 10.64 11.54 -15.52
CA TRP A 161 11.57 12.58 -15.05
C TRP A 161 13.03 12.17 -15.24
#